data_AF-A4JJ84-F1
#
_entry.id   AF-A4JJ84-F1
#
_cell.length_a   1.000
_cell.length_b   1.000
_cell.length_c   1.000
_cell.angle_alpha   90.00
_cell.angle_beta   90.00
_cell.angle_gamma   90.00
#
_symmetry.space_group_name_H-M   'P 1'
#
loop_
_entity.id
_entity.type
_entity.pdbx_description
1 polymer ?
#
loop_
_entity_poly.entity_id
_entity_poly.type
_entity_poly.pdbx_seq_one_letter_code
_entity_poly.pdbx_strand_id
1 'polypeptide(L)'
;MPSVTIFIAEAGMPAQTSLAALSSACDTLCTDVLNAAPGTVHVAFVPVRHGCGHPVSAEIRFRLGPLRTAELIDRFMASLDREILRHTGLVARIRCFGHDSAHLHARN
;
A
#
# COMPACT_ATOMS: atom_id res chain seq x y z
N MET A 1 5.61 8.52 -7.31
CA MET A 1 4.98 7.30 -7.85
C MET A 1 5.27 6.05 -7.02
N PRO A 2 4.79 5.96 -5.77
CA PRO A 2 4.52 4.68 -5.15
C PRO A 2 3.28 4.02 -5.79
N SER A 3 3.31 2.71 -5.93
CA SER A 3 2.10 1.92 -6.16
C SER A 3 1.79 1.09 -4.91
N VAL A 4 0.50 1.04 -4.56
CA VAL A 4 -0.04 0.25 -3.46
C VAL A 4 -1.04 -0.73 -4.07
N THR A 5 -0.77 -2.02 -3.95
CA THR A 5 -1.68 -3.08 -4.41
C THR A 5 -2.09 -3.90 -3.22
N ILE A 6 -3.39 -3.94 -2.93
CA ILE A 6 -3.96 -4.67 -1.80
C ILE A 6 -4.79 -5.81 -2.35
N PHE A 7 -4.30 -7.03 -2.14
CA PHE A 7 -4.97 -8.27 -2.47
C PHE A 7 -5.86 -8.67 -1.31
N ILE A 8 -7.15 -8.82 -1.57
CA ILE A 8 -8.16 -9.15 -0.55
C ILE A 8 -8.94 -10.38 -1.02
N ALA A 9 -9.21 -11.31 -0.11
CA ALA A 9 -10.10 -12.44 -0.38
C ALA A 9 -11.43 -11.96 -0.99
N GLU A 10 -11.84 -12.54 -2.12
CA GLU A 10 -13.06 -12.13 -2.83
C GLU A 10 -14.31 -12.14 -1.92
N ALA A 11 -14.46 -13.18 -1.09
CA ALA A 11 -15.57 -13.31 -0.14
C ALA A 11 -15.54 -12.28 1.01
N GLY A 12 -14.39 -11.65 1.25
CA GLY A 12 -14.17 -10.67 2.32
C GLY A 12 -13.93 -9.25 1.80
N MET A 13 -14.23 -8.97 0.53
CA MET A 13 -14.00 -7.66 -0.06
C MET A 13 -14.89 -6.59 0.62
N PRO A 14 -14.32 -5.50 1.15
CA PRO A 14 -15.08 -4.42 1.75
C PRO A 14 -16.01 -3.70 0.77
N ALA A 15 -16.97 -2.96 1.31
CA ALA A 15 -17.80 -2.06 0.53
C ALA A 15 -16.96 -0.95 -0.15
N GLN A 16 -17.46 -0.44 -1.28
CA GLN A 16 -16.76 0.58 -2.08
C GLN A 16 -16.40 1.83 -1.27
N THR A 17 -17.23 2.22 -0.31
CA THR A 17 -16.97 3.38 0.57
C THR A 17 -15.76 3.15 1.49
N SER A 18 -15.62 1.94 2.03
CA SER A 18 -14.44 1.56 2.83
C SER A 18 -13.18 1.51 1.95
N LEU A 19 -13.28 0.99 0.73
CA LEU A 19 -12.18 0.98 -0.22
C LEU A 19 -11.75 2.39 -0.62
N ALA A 20 -12.70 3.31 -0.85
CA ALA A 20 -12.39 4.71 -1.17
C ALA A 20 -11.69 5.42 0.01
N ALA A 21 -12.14 5.17 1.25
CA ALA A 21 -11.50 5.73 2.44
C ALA A 21 -10.06 5.18 2.60
N LEU A 22 -9.86 3.87 2.39
CA LEU A 22 -8.55 3.25 2.43
C LEU A 22 -7.63 3.77 1.31
N SER A 23 -8.15 4.02 0.11
CA SER A 23 -7.40 4.67 -0.97
C SER A 23 -6.91 6.05 -0.57
N SER A 24 -7.78 6.88 0.02
CA SER A 24 -7.39 8.20 0.52
C SER A 24 -6.32 8.10 1.60
N ALA A 25 -6.45 7.16 2.54
CA ALA A 25 -5.45 6.93 3.57
C ALA A 25 -4.10 6.50 2.99
N CYS A 26 -4.10 5.63 1.97
CA CYS A 26 -2.88 5.23 1.26
C CYS A 26 -2.21 6.41 0.54
N ASP A 27 -2.98 7.29 -0.10
CA ASP A 27 -2.47 8.49 -0.75
C ASP A 27 -1.81 9.45 0.25
N THR A 28 -2.48 9.71 1.39
CA THR A 28 -1.93 10.52 2.49
C THR A 28 -0.66 9.90 3.05
N LEU A 29 -0.65 8.61 3.38
CA LEU A 29 0.55 7.94 3.90
C LEU A 29 1.71 7.97 2.91
N CYS A 30 1.45 7.78 1.63
CA CYS A 30 2.47 7.86 0.59
C CYS A 30 3.02 9.28 0.42
N THR A 31 2.16 10.30 0.49
CA THR A 31 2.56 11.70 0.34
C THR A 31 3.31 12.19 1.58
N ASP A 32 2.77 11.96 2.78
CA ASP A 32 3.30 12.52 4.02
C ASP A 32 4.51 11.74 4.56
N VAL A 33 4.48 10.41 4.45
CA VAL A 33 5.55 9.56 5.00
C VAL A 33 6.59 9.24 3.94
N LEU A 34 6.16 8.75 2.76
CA LEU A 34 7.10 8.39 1.70
C LEU A 34 7.55 9.61 0.87
N ASN A 35 7.04 10.81 1.13
CA ASN A 35 7.34 12.02 0.34
C ASN A 35 7.08 11.81 -1.16
N ALA A 36 5.92 11.20 -1.47
CA ALA A 36 5.45 11.06 -2.84
C ALA A 36 4.91 12.41 -3.35
N ALA A 37 5.11 12.69 -4.64
CA ALA A 37 4.45 13.84 -5.25
C ALA A 37 2.92 13.61 -5.27
N PRO A 38 2.10 14.61 -4.88
CA PRO A 38 0.65 14.51 -4.91
C PRO A 38 0.12 14.09 -6.29
N GLY A 39 -0.91 13.26 -6.32
CA GLY A 39 -1.52 12.76 -7.55
C GLY A 39 -0.68 11.71 -8.30
N THR A 40 0.46 11.28 -7.76
CA THR A 40 1.30 10.24 -8.37
C THR A 40 1.20 8.88 -7.68
N VAL A 41 0.39 8.77 -6.64
CA VAL A 41 0.16 7.51 -5.91
C VAL A 41 -0.89 6.70 -6.66
N HIS A 42 -0.57 5.45 -6.93
CA HIS A 42 -1.51 4.52 -7.54
C HIS A 42 -1.97 3.49 -6.51
N VAL A 43 -3.27 3.40 -6.25
CA VAL A 43 -3.85 2.43 -5.32
C VAL A 43 -4.78 1.50 -6.09
N ALA A 44 -4.59 0.19 -5.91
CA ALA A 44 -5.41 -0.84 -6.54
C ALA A 44 -5.83 -1.90 -5.52
N PHE A 45 -7.07 -2.35 -5.61
CA PHE A 45 -7.61 -3.49 -4.86
C PHE A 45 -7.84 -4.65 -5.83
N VAL A 46 -7.36 -5.82 -5.47
CA VAL A 46 -7.44 -7.02 -6.32
C VAL A 46 -8.17 -8.12 -5.55
N PRO A 47 -9.35 -8.58 -6.01
CA PRO A 47 -9.98 -9.76 -5.44
C PRO A 47 -9.14 -10.99 -5.77
N VAL A 48 -8.89 -11.82 -4.77
CA VAL A 48 -8.09 -13.04 -4.95
C VAL A 48 -8.72 -14.24 -4.25
N ARG A 49 -8.41 -15.43 -4.77
CA ARG A 49 -8.68 -16.71 -4.12
C ARG A 49 -7.41 -17.17 -3.43
N HIS A 50 -7.30 -16.93 -2.12
CA HIS A 50 -6.14 -17.36 -1.36
C HIS A 50 -6.10 -18.89 -1.18
N GLY A 51 -4.91 -19.47 -1.28
CA GLY A 51 -4.66 -20.85 -0.87
C GLY A 51 -4.31 -20.97 0.61
N CYS A 52 -3.33 -20.19 1.08
CA CYS A 52 -2.88 -20.15 2.48
C CYS A 52 -2.34 -18.76 2.87
N GLY A 53 -2.19 -18.52 4.17
CA GLY A 53 -1.64 -17.29 4.73
C GLY A 53 -2.71 -16.28 5.17
N HIS A 54 -2.32 -15.00 5.25
CA HIS A 54 -3.23 -13.93 5.67
C HIS A 54 -4.30 -13.62 4.61
N PRO A 55 -5.52 -13.23 5.05
CA PRO A 55 -6.64 -12.91 4.15
C PRO A 55 -6.45 -11.62 3.35
N VAL A 56 -5.46 -10.81 3.72
CA VAL A 56 -5.03 -9.61 3.01
C VAL A 56 -3.52 -9.63 2.81
N SER A 57 -3.07 -9.27 1.61
CA SER A 57 -1.66 -8.99 1.31
C SER A 57 -1.56 -7.61 0.69
N ALA A 58 -0.69 -6.75 1.21
CA ALA A 58 -0.42 -5.43 0.65
C ALA A 58 1.01 -5.39 0.10
N GLU A 59 1.15 -5.01 -1.16
CA GLU A 59 2.44 -4.78 -1.81
C GLU A 59 2.58 -3.31 -2.15
N ILE A 60 3.70 -2.73 -1.72
CA ILE A 60 4.01 -1.32 -1.96
C ILE A 60 5.30 -1.27 -2.74
N ARG A 61 5.30 -0.63 -3.90
CA ARG A 61 6.49 -0.48 -4.75
C ARG A 61 6.81 1.00 -4.89
N PHE A 62 8.06 1.38 -4.67
CA PHE A 62 8.47 2.79 -4.73
C PHE A 62 9.95 2.92 -5.13
N ARG A 63 10.34 4.14 -5.52
CA ARG A 63 11.76 4.47 -5.78
C ARG A 63 12.55 4.56 -4.47
N LEU A 64 13.74 4.00 -4.40
CA LEU A 64 14.64 4.31 -3.30
C LEU A 64 15.09 5.76 -3.40
N GLY A 65 15.38 6.34 -2.24
CA GLY A 65 15.89 7.69 -2.12
C GLY A 65 16.48 7.89 -0.72
N PRO A 66 17.39 8.85 -0.55
CA PRO A 66 18.15 9.03 0.70
C PRO A 66 17.26 9.33 1.92
N LEU A 67 16.04 9.82 1.69
CA LEU A 67 15.07 10.14 2.74
C LEU A 67 14.22 8.94 3.20
N ARG A 68 14.27 7.79 2.51
CA ARG A 68 13.44 6.61 2.80
C ARG A 68 14.24 5.57 3.58
N THR A 69 14.56 5.87 4.84
CA THR A 69 15.30 4.97 5.75
C THR A 69 14.45 3.78 6.18
N ALA A 70 15.09 2.73 6.72
CA ALA A 70 14.40 1.55 7.21
C ALA A 70 13.36 1.89 8.29
N GLU A 71 13.68 2.82 9.20
CA GLU A 71 12.77 3.27 10.26
C GLU A 71 11.56 4.01 9.69
N LEU A 72 11.74 4.79 8.63
CA LEU A 72 10.64 5.46 7.97
C LEU A 72 9.72 4.45 7.28
N ILE A 73 10.29 3.44 6.62
CA ILE A 73 9.52 2.36 5.99
C ILE A 73 8.76 1.55 7.05
N ASP A 74 9.37 1.24 8.19
CA ASP A 74 8.70 0.53 9.28
C ASP A 74 7.51 1.32 9.83
N ARG A 75 7.67 2.64 10.07
CA ARG A 75 6.56 3.52 10.46
C ARG A 75 5.45 3.58 9.40
N PHE A 76 5.82 3.64 8.13
CA PHE A 76 4.85 3.58 7.04
C PHE A 76 4.06 2.27 7.07
N MET A 77 4.74 1.13 7.22
CA MET A 77 4.11 -0.20 7.28
C MET A 77 3.18 -0.32 8.49
N ALA A 78 3.60 0.15 9.67
CA ALA A 78 2.78 0.12 10.88
C ALA A 78 1.53 1.02 10.79
N SER A 79 1.62 2.16 10.10
CA SER A 79 0.47 3.03 9.85
C SER A 79 -0.47 2.45 8.80
N LEU A 80 0.08 1.87 7.73
CA LEU A 80 -0.71 1.22 6.70
C LEU A 80 -1.48 0.01 7.25
N ASP A 81 -0.85 -0.80 8.11
CA ASP A 81 -1.52 -1.93 8.76
C ASP A 81 -2.73 -1.49 9.59
N ARG A 82 -2.60 -0.37 10.31
CA ARG A 82 -3.71 0.22 11.07
C ARG A 82 -4.85 0.68 10.18
N GLU A 83 -4.56 1.33 9.05
CA GLU A 83 -5.60 1.78 8.12
C GLU A 83 -6.28 0.61 7.41
N ILE A 84 -5.52 -0.42 7.02
CA ILE A 84 -6.11 -1.65 6.47
C ILE A 84 -7.02 -2.30 7.51
N LEU A 85 -6.56 -2.47 8.74
CA LEU A 85 -7.37 -3.06 9.81
C LEU A 85 -8.65 -2.22 10.05
N ARG A 86 -8.53 -0.90 10.11
CA ARG A 86 -9.65 0.02 10.34
C ARG A 86 -10.72 -0.08 9.25
N HIS A 87 -10.31 -0.16 7.98
CA HIS A 87 -11.24 -0.10 6.85
C HIS A 87 -11.71 -1.46 6.36
N THR A 88 -10.98 -2.53 6.66
CA THR A 88 -11.30 -3.89 6.20
C THR A 88 -11.66 -4.85 7.33
N GLY A 89 -11.27 -4.55 8.58
CA GLY A 89 -11.38 -5.49 9.71
C GLY A 89 -10.39 -6.65 9.64
N LEU A 90 -9.45 -6.64 8.69
CA LEU A 90 -8.52 -7.73 8.42
C LEU A 90 -7.08 -7.29 8.69
N VAL A 91 -6.26 -8.21 9.18
CA VAL A 91 -4.81 -8.01 9.33
C VAL A 91 -4.12 -8.37 8.03
N ALA A 92 -3.22 -7.49 7.57
CA ALA A 92 -2.53 -7.64 6.30
C ALA A 92 -1.10 -8.16 6.47
N ARG A 93 -0.67 -8.97 5.49
CA ARG A 93 0.76 -9.17 5.25
C ARG A 93 1.27 -8.04 4.35
N ILE A 94 2.08 -7.14 4.91
CA ILE A 94 2.62 -5.98 4.16
C ILE A 94 4.04 -6.25 3.68
N ARG A 95 4.32 -5.93 2.41
CA ARG A 95 5.68 -5.96 1.84
C ARG A 95 5.96 -4.67 1.08
N CYS A 96 7.12 -4.11 1.34
CA CYS A 96 7.65 -2.92 0.66
C CYS A 96 8.80 -3.31 -0.26
N PHE A 97 8.74 -2.86 -1.51
CA PHE A 97 9.76 -3.10 -2.53
C PHE A 97 10.31 -1.74 -2.99
N GLY A 98 11.54 -1.45 -2.58
CA GLY A 98 12.28 -0.30 -3.07
C GLY A 98 13.06 -0.67 -4.33
N HIS A 99 12.93 0.13 -5.38
CA HIS A 99 13.72 0.01 -6.61
C HIS A 99 14.68 1.19 -6.73
N ASP A 100 15.92 0.94 -7.17
CA ASP A 100 16.84 2.03 -7.50
C ASP A 100 16.21 2.96 -8.54
N SER A 101 16.45 4.27 -8.38
CA SER A 101 16.11 5.30 -9.34
C SER A 101 16.53 4.99 -10.78
N ALA A 102 17.64 4.29 -10.98
CA ALA A 102 18.16 3.89 -12.29
C ALA A 102 17.37 2.73 -12.94
N HIS A 103 16.59 1.98 -12.15
CA HIS A 103 15.91 0.76 -12.60
C HIS A 103 14.39 0.83 -12.55
N LEU A 104 13.81 1.89 -11.96
CA LEU A 104 12.36 2.09 -11.94
C LEU A 104 11.88 3.06 -13.02
N HIS A 105 11.57 2.52 -14.19
CA HIS A 105 10.94 3.24 -15.29
C HIS A 105 9.41 3.23 -15.13
N ALA A 106 8.79 4.40 -15.18
CA ALA A 106 7.34 4.56 -15.07
C ALA A 106 6.87 5.73 -15.97
N ARG A 107 5.63 5.66 -16.45
CA ARG A 107 4.99 6.69 -17.27
C ARG A 107 3.51 6.79 -16.86
N ASN A 108 3.02 8.02 -16.77
CA ASN A 108 1.70 8.42 -16.25
C ASN A 108 1.60 8.27 -14.74
#